data_AF-A0A964EGV2-F1
#
_entry.id   AF-A0A964EGV2-F1
#
_cell.length_a   1.000
_cell.length_b   1.000
_cell.length_c   1.000
_cell.angle_alpha   90.00
_cell.angle_beta   90.00
_cell.angle_gamma   90.00
#
_symmetry.space_group_name_H-M   'P 1'
#
loop_
_entity.id
_entity.type
_entity.pdbx_description
1 polymer ?
#
loop_
_entity_poly.entity_id
_entity_poly.type
_entity_poly.pdbx_seq_one_letter_code
_entity_poly.pdbx_strand_id
1 'polypeptide(L)'
;MLNEEYLSKGIALGVIDYFQSIHTTKNPYEAIEILKNEKIDFLITDIDFKTIKSEEYIDEIICLSRNLETILLIDHATIKIENLDSTAKIIIQKKPVSLKSIINIVATINRNIVDQKKGEN
;
A
#
# COMPACT_ATOMS: atom_id res chain seq x y z
N MET A 1 -17.27 27.04 -10.99
CA MET A 1 -16.15 26.29 -10.37
C MET A 1 -16.67 24.89 -10.09
N LEU A 2 -16.09 23.85 -10.71
CA LEU A 2 -16.33 22.49 -10.23
C LEU A 2 -15.79 22.45 -8.80
N ASN A 3 -16.65 22.13 -7.83
CA ASN A 3 -16.24 21.96 -6.44
C ASN A 3 -15.15 20.88 -6.44
N GLU A 4 -13.96 21.18 -5.93
CA GLU A 4 -12.81 20.25 -5.90
C GLU A 4 -13.19 18.90 -5.27
N GLU A 5 -14.19 18.91 -4.39
CA GLU A 5 -14.83 17.75 -3.78
C GLU A 5 -15.51 16.78 -4.76
N TYR A 6 -16.13 17.27 -5.84
CA TYR A 6 -16.73 16.41 -6.87
C TYR A 6 -15.66 15.77 -7.74
N LEU A 7 -14.59 16.52 -8.05
CA LEU A 7 -13.46 16.01 -8.81
C LEU A 7 -12.71 14.93 -8.02
N SER A 8 -12.50 15.14 -6.71
CA SER A 8 -11.85 14.16 -5.84
C SER A 8 -12.69 12.88 -5.65
N LYS A 9 -14.01 13.00 -5.53
CA LYS A 9 -14.93 11.85 -5.47
C LYS A 9 -14.97 11.07 -6.80
N GLY A 10 -14.99 11.76 -7.94
CA GLY A 10 -14.94 11.12 -9.26
C GLY A 10 -13.64 10.37 -9.52
N ILE A 11 -12.51 10.93 -9.09
CA ILE A 11 -11.20 10.26 -9.15
C ILE A 11 -11.16 9.05 -8.20
N ALA A 12 -11.68 9.19 -6.98
CA ALA A 12 -11.74 8.08 -6.03
C ALA A 12 -12.58 6.90 -6.58
N LEU A 13 -13.74 7.18 -7.18
CA LEU A 13 -14.57 6.16 -7.83
C LEU A 13 -13.84 5.47 -8.99
N GLY A 14 -13.20 6.25 -9.87
CA GLY A 14 -12.44 5.68 -10.98
C GLY A 14 -11.24 4.84 -10.54
N VAL A 15 -10.64 5.15 -9.37
CA VAL A 15 -9.57 4.32 -8.77
C VAL A 15 -10.14 3.04 -8.18
N ILE A 16 -11.30 3.10 -7.51
CA ILE A 16 -11.97 1.93 -6.92
C ILE A 16 -12.29 0.87 -7.98
N ASP A 17 -12.71 1.30 -9.18
CA ASP A 17 -13.04 0.38 -10.28
C ASP A 17 -11.87 -0.52 -10.75
N TYR A 18 -10.62 -0.17 -10.40
CA TYR A 18 -9.46 -1.01 -10.69
C TYR A 18 -9.23 -2.14 -9.67
N PHE A 19 -9.92 -2.15 -8.53
CA PHE A 19 -9.70 -3.10 -7.46
C PHE A 19 -10.88 -4.07 -7.31
N GLN A 20 -10.58 -5.37 -7.16
CA GLN A 20 -11.61 -6.38 -6.88
C GLN A 20 -12.15 -6.27 -5.44
N SER A 21 -11.29 -5.88 -4.49
CA SER A 21 -11.67 -5.59 -3.11
C SER A 21 -10.79 -4.48 -2.53
N ILE A 22 -11.35 -3.70 -1.59
CA ILE A 22 -10.64 -2.66 -0.86
C ILE A 22 -10.98 -2.80 0.62
N HIS A 23 -9.94 -2.86 1.46
CA HIS A 23 -10.06 -2.96 2.91
C HIS A 23 -9.38 -1.73 3.52
N THR A 24 -10.01 -1.15 4.54
CA THR A 24 -9.46 0.02 5.24
C THR A 24 -9.66 -0.14 6.74
N THR A 25 -8.60 0.09 7.51
CA THR A 25 -8.67 0.16 8.96
C THR A 25 -7.70 1.22 9.49
N LYS A 26 -7.98 1.71 10.70
CA LYS A 26 -7.09 2.60 11.47
C LYS A 26 -6.35 1.84 12.57
N ASN A 27 -6.64 0.55 12.76
CA ASN A 27 -6.06 -0.29 13.79
C ASN A 27 -5.03 -1.23 13.15
N PRO A 28 -3.74 -1.14 13.53
CA PRO A 28 -2.70 -1.99 12.96
C PRO A 28 -2.92 -3.49 13.24
N TYR A 29 -3.56 -3.86 14.36
CA TYR A 29 -3.88 -5.27 14.65
C TYR A 29 -4.96 -5.82 13.72
N GLU A 30 -5.97 -5.01 13.41
CA GLU A 30 -7.01 -5.40 12.43
C GLU A 30 -6.41 -5.54 11.03
N ALA A 31 -5.45 -4.67 10.67
CA ALA A 31 -4.74 -4.77 9.39
C ALA A 31 -3.97 -6.10 9.29
N ILE A 32 -3.28 -6.50 10.36
CA ILE A 32 -2.59 -7.80 10.44
C ILE A 32 -3.57 -8.96 10.28
N GLU A 33 -4.72 -8.91 10.95
CA GLU A 33 -5.73 -9.96 10.82
C GLU A 33 -6.32 -10.05 9.41
N ILE A 34 -6.52 -8.92 8.72
CA ILE A 34 -6.92 -8.93 7.30
C ILE A 34 -5.84 -9.61 6.45
N LEU A 35 -4.57 -9.25 6.62
CA LEU A 35 -3.45 -9.84 5.86
C LEU A 35 -3.27 -11.35 6.10
N LYS A 36 -3.64 -11.85 7.28
CA LYS A 36 -3.63 -13.29 7.59
C LYS A 36 -4.74 -14.06 6.89
N ASN A 37 -5.92 -13.45 6.78
CA ASN A 37 -7.13 -14.13 6.34
C ASN A 37 -7.45 -13.92 4.85
N GLU A 38 -6.87 -12.89 4.23
CA GLU A 38 -7.19 -12.49 2.87
C GLU A 38 -5.93 -12.38 1.99
N LYS A 39 -6.09 -12.62 0.68
CA LYS A 39 -5.04 -12.37 -0.30
C LYS A 39 -5.06 -10.88 -0.66
N ILE A 40 -4.06 -10.15 -0.21
CA ILE A 40 -3.92 -8.71 -0.46
C ILE A 40 -2.70 -8.48 -1.33
N ASP A 41 -2.89 -8.09 -2.59
CA ASP A 41 -1.76 -7.88 -3.50
C ASP A 41 -1.01 -6.57 -3.20
N PHE A 42 -1.71 -5.56 -2.68
CA PHE A 42 -1.18 -4.22 -2.44
C PHE A 42 -1.57 -3.68 -1.06
N LEU A 43 -0.57 -3.33 -0.24
CA LEU A 43 -0.77 -2.70 1.07
C LEU A 43 -0.26 -1.27 1.04
N ILE A 44 -1.10 -0.31 1.46
CA ILE A 44 -0.68 1.04 1.83
C ILE A 44 -0.84 1.14 3.34
N THR A 45 0.22 1.48 4.06
CA THR A 45 0.14 1.59 5.50
C THR A 45 1.00 2.72 6.05
N ASP A 46 0.46 3.37 7.07
CA ASP A 46 1.25 4.20 7.99
C ASP A 46 2.05 3.25 8.91
N ILE A 47 3.16 3.71 9.49
CA ILE A 47 3.93 2.93 10.46
C ILE A 47 4.05 3.62 11.82
N ASP A 48 3.58 4.86 11.93
CA ASP A 48 3.59 5.65 13.16
C ASP A 48 2.33 5.39 14.00
N PHE A 49 2.22 4.19 14.57
CA PHE A 49 1.12 3.85 15.48
C PHE A 49 1.50 4.08 16.95
N LYS A 50 0.50 4.43 17.77
CA LYS A 50 0.66 4.53 19.23
C LYS A 50 0.57 3.17 19.94
N THR A 51 -0.03 2.19 19.28
CA THR A 51 -0.41 0.90 19.88
C THR A 51 0.62 -0.20 19.67
N ILE A 52 1.41 -0.11 18.60
CA ILE A 52 2.46 -1.06 18.23
C ILE A 52 3.68 -0.26 17.78
N LYS A 53 4.89 -0.79 18.02
CA LYS A 53 6.11 -0.17 17.51
C LYS A 53 6.20 -0.33 16.00
N SER A 54 6.77 0.66 15.31
CA SER A 54 6.88 0.65 13.86
C SER A 54 7.65 -0.56 13.34
N GLU A 55 8.75 -0.92 13.98
CA GLU A 55 9.57 -2.08 13.60
C GLU A 55 8.80 -3.39 13.74
N GLU A 56 8.12 -3.57 14.88
CA GLU A 56 7.30 -4.77 15.16
C GLU A 56 6.17 -4.91 14.14
N TYR A 57 5.50 -3.82 13.79
CA TYR A 57 4.44 -3.83 12.78
C TYR A 57 4.98 -4.17 11.38
N ILE A 58 6.14 -3.60 11.01
CA ILE A 58 6.79 -3.86 9.73
C ILE A 58 7.23 -5.33 9.62
N ASP A 59 7.79 -5.90 10.68
CA ASP A 59 8.18 -7.30 10.72
C ASP A 59 6.97 -8.23 10.53
N GLU A 60 5.85 -7.95 11.22
CA GLU A 60 4.60 -8.71 11.09
C GLU A 60 4.05 -8.68 9.65
N ILE A 61 3.93 -7.50 9.03
CA ILE A 61 3.42 -7.40 7.64
C ILE A 61 4.37 -8.07 6.64
N ILE A 62 5.68 -8.09 6.91
CA ILE A 62 6.67 -8.72 6.04
C ILE A 62 6.69 -10.23 6.22
N CYS A 63 6.51 -10.77 7.42
CA CYS A 63 6.28 -12.21 7.60
C CYS A 63 5.03 -12.68 6.85
N LEU A 64 4.02 -11.82 6.72
CA LEU A 64 2.80 -12.08 5.95
C LEU A 64 2.96 -11.75 4.45
N SER A 65 4.14 -11.27 4.01
CA SER A 65 4.37 -10.79 2.63
C SER A 65 4.35 -11.85 1.54
N ARG A 66 4.24 -13.14 1.88
CA ARG A 66 3.98 -14.18 0.87
C ARG A 66 2.68 -13.95 0.09
N ASN A 67 1.75 -13.21 0.69
CA ASN A 67 0.49 -12.82 0.07
C ASN A 67 0.53 -11.42 -0.57
N LEU A 68 1.61 -10.64 -0.37
CA LEU A 68 1.76 -9.26 -0.81
C LEU A 68 2.72 -9.15 -1.99
N GLU A 69 2.32 -8.46 -3.04
CA GLU A 69 3.23 -8.12 -4.15
C GLU A 69 3.94 -6.79 -3.91
N THR A 70 3.27 -5.82 -3.28
CA THR A 70 3.87 -4.52 -2.96
C THR A 70 3.35 -3.95 -1.64
N ILE A 71 4.26 -3.35 -0.89
CA ILE A 71 4.00 -2.63 0.36
C ILE A 71 4.46 -1.17 0.18
N LEU A 72 3.53 -0.24 0.34
CA LEU A 72 3.78 1.20 0.41
C LEU A 72 3.74 1.65 1.88
N LEU A 73 4.93 1.90 2.44
CA LEU A 73 5.12 2.41 3.79
C LEU A 73 5.13 3.93 3.80
N ILE A 74 4.31 4.53 4.66
CA ILE A 74 4.22 5.97 4.85
C ILE A 74 4.82 6.33 6.21
N ASP A 75 5.93 7.06 6.20
CA ASP A 75 6.78 7.29 7.37
C ASP A 75 6.97 8.79 7.67
N HIS A 76 6.97 9.22 8.95
CA HIS A 76 7.45 10.55 9.34
C HIS A 76 8.98 10.65 9.39
N ALA A 77 9.68 9.56 9.68
CA ALA A 77 11.11 9.50 9.82
C ALA A 77 11.76 8.79 8.61
N THR A 78 13.02 8.40 8.73
CA THR A 78 13.66 7.50 7.76
C THR A 78 13.87 6.20 8.51
N ILE A 79 12.88 5.30 8.50
CA ILE A 79 13.10 3.95 8.99
C ILE A 79 14.18 3.30 8.14
N LYS A 80 15.18 2.78 8.84
CA LYS A 80 16.21 1.94 8.25
C LYS A 80 15.66 0.53 8.18
N ILE A 81 15.13 0.19 7.02
CA ILE A 81 14.81 -1.18 6.66
C ILE A 81 16.12 -1.88 6.30
N GLU A 82 16.82 -2.38 7.32
CA GLU A 82 18.02 -3.19 7.13
C GLU A 82 17.61 -4.67 7.29
N ASN A 83 17.92 -5.52 6.30
CA ASN A 83 17.71 -6.97 6.31
C ASN A 83 16.25 -7.48 6.31
N LEU A 84 15.34 -6.82 5.59
CA LEU A 84 14.00 -7.38 5.37
C LEU A 84 14.02 -8.35 4.18
N ASP A 85 13.98 -9.64 4.48
CA ASP A 85 13.81 -10.72 3.49
C ASP A 85 12.33 -10.83 3.10
N SER A 86 11.86 -9.83 2.35
CA SER A 86 10.49 -9.79 1.84
C SER A 86 10.45 -10.19 0.37
N THR A 87 9.46 -11.00 0.00
CA THR A 87 9.11 -11.25 -1.40
C THR A 87 8.37 -10.08 -2.04
N ALA A 88 7.81 -9.18 -1.22
CA ALA A 88 7.10 -8.01 -1.70
C ALA A 88 8.07 -6.89 -2.07
N LYS A 89 7.71 -6.11 -3.09
CA LYS A 89 8.38 -4.85 -3.37
C LYS A 89 8.03 -3.84 -2.28
N ILE A 90 9.03 -3.30 -1.57
CA ILE A 90 8.81 -2.28 -0.54
C ILE A 90 9.09 -0.89 -1.13
N ILE A 91 8.13 0.03 -0.97
CA ILE A 91 8.22 1.43 -1.37
C ILE A 91 8.02 2.28 -0.12
N ILE A 92 8.96 3.15 0.19
CA ILE A 92 8.86 4.07 1.33
C ILE A 92 8.52 5.47 0.81
N GLN A 93 7.52 6.11 1.41
CA GLN A 93 7.15 7.50 1.18
C GLN A 93 7.17 8.27 2.48
N LYS A 94 7.82 9.44 2.46
CA LYS A 94 7.85 10.33 3.62
C LYS A 94 6.59 11.18 3.68
N LYS A 95 6.07 11.40 4.89
CA LYS A 95 4.99 12.36 5.13
C LYS A 95 5.52 13.80 4.98
N PRO A 96 4.68 14.75 4.51
CA PRO A 96 3.32 14.53 4.02
C PRO A 96 3.29 13.88 2.64
N VAL A 97 2.39 12.89 2.45
CA VAL A 97 2.18 12.25 1.14
C VAL A 97 0.92 12.80 0.48
N SER A 98 1.00 13.15 -0.81
CA SER A 98 -0.18 13.58 -1.57
C SER A 98 -0.90 12.38 -2.18
N LEU A 99 -2.23 12.49 -2.33
CA LEU A 99 -3.04 11.48 -3.02
C LEU A 99 -2.53 11.24 -4.46
N LYS A 100 -2.10 12.31 -5.14
CA LYS A 100 -1.49 12.22 -6.49
C LYS A 100 -0.23 11.34 -6.49
N SER A 101 0.60 11.41 -5.45
CA SER A 101 1.78 10.57 -5.32
C SER A 101 1.40 9.09 -5.17
N ILE A 102 0.45 8.80 -4.28
CA ILE A 102 -0.07 7.44 -4.07
C ILE A 102 -0.64 6.86 -5.38
N ILE A 103 -1.49 7.62 -6.08
CA ILE A 103 -2.08 7.20 -7.36
C ILE A 103 -1.00 6.91 -8.40
N ASN A 104 0.03 7.76 -8.51
CA ASN A 104 1.12 7.54 -9.45
C ASN A 104 1.93 6.28 -9.15
N ILE A 105 2.17 5.97 -7.87
CA ILE A 105 2.84 4.74 -7.44
C ILE A 105 2.02 3.52 -7.86
N VAL A 106 0.73 3.51 -7.50
CA VAL A 106 -0.22 2.43 -7.85
C VAL A 106 -0.28 2.24 -9.37
N ALA A 107 -0.42 3.33 -10.14
CA ALA A 107 -0.49 3.27 -11.59
C ALA A 107 0.81 2.72 -12.22
N THR A 108 1.97 3.05 -11.65
CA THR A 108 3.27 2.56 -12.14
C THR A 108 3.41 1.06 -11.89
N ILE A 109 2.96 0.57 -10.74
CA ILE A 109 2.98 -0.85 -10.40
C ILE A 109 2.09 -1.63 -11.37
N ASN A 110 0.85 -1.17 -11.57
CA ASN A 110 -0.10 -1.83 -12.46
C ASN A 110 0.36 -1.88 -13.93
N ARG A 111 1.00 -0.82 -14.46
CA ARG A 111 1.52 -0.84 -15.83
C ARG A 111 2.64 -1.88 -16.01
N ASN A 112 3.54 -1.98 -15.05
CA ASN A 112 4.62 -2.97 -15.12
C ASN A 112 4.08 -4.41 -15.11
N ILE A 113 2.99 -4.67 -14.37
CA ILE A 113 2.31 -5.97 -14.38
C ILE A 113 1.68 -6.26 -15.75
N VAL A 114 1.07 -5.25 -16.38
CA VAL A 114 0.46 -5.40 -17.71
C VAL A 114 1.50 -5.58 -18.82
N ASP A 115 2.62 -4.85 -18.75
CA ASP A 115 3.67 -4.90 -19.76
C ASP A 115 4.49 -6.20 -19.67
N GLN A 116 4.69 -6.77 -18.46
CA GLN A 116 5.30 -8.09 -18.29
C GLN A 116 4.46 -9.21 -18.91
N LYS A 117 3.12 -9.17 -18.78
CA LYS A 117 2.21 -10.14 -19.40
C LYS A 117 2.13 -10.06 -20.93
N LYS A 118 2.58 -8.95 -21.53
CA LYS A 118 2.66 -8.78 -22.99
C LYS A 118 3.97 -9.26 -23.59
N GLY A 119 5.04 -9.35 -22.79
CA GLY A 119 6.34 -9.88 -23.23
C GLY A 119 6.42 -11.41 -23.28
N GLU A 120 5.42 -12.11 -22.74
CA GLU A 120 5.35 -13.57 -22.66
C GLU A 120 4.43 -14.22 -23.71
N ASN A 121 3.87 -13.44 -24.65
CA ASN A 121 3.02 -13.92 -25.74
C ASN A 121 3.65 -13.73 -27.12
#